data_AF-A0A9J5XAI1-F1
#
_entry.id   AF-A0A9J5XAI1-F1
#
_cell.length_a   1.000
_cell.length_b   1.000
_cell.length_c   1.000
_cell.angle_alpha   90.00
_cell.angle_beta   90.00
_cell.angle_gamma   90.00
#
_symmetry.space_group_name_H-M   'P 1'
#
loop_
_entity.id
_entity.type
_entity.pdbx_description
1 polymer ?
#
loop_
_entity_poly.entity_id
_entity_poly.type
_entity_poly.pdbx_seq_one_letter_code
_entity_poly.pdbx_strand_id
1 'polypeptide(L)'
;MEKYFGNAYRGDPGVPHADPERYVNIWIGSAAFSALTWINPYMWTLSNQYNWHDKAMLFEQYHWKKALKKNEDYEFKWNQYMDKDARDSYYFNWPVYFP
;
A
#
# COMPACT_ATOMS: atom_id res chain seq x y z
N MET A 1 -5.67 -31.15 18.28
CA MET A 1 -5.86 -30.60 16.91
C MET A 1 -7.07 -31.21 16.21
N GLU A 2 -7.25 -32.54 16.20
CA GLU A 2 -8.37 -33.19 15.48
C GLU A 2 -9.77 -32.83 15.98
N LYS A 3 -9.97 -32.63 17.29
CA LYS A 3 -11.31 -32.39 17.85
C LYS A 3 -11.84 -30.97 17.63
N TYR A 4 -10.95 -29.98 17.51
CA TYR A 4 -11.32 -28.57 17.29
C TYR A 4 -11.51 -28.25 15.81
N PHE A 5 -10.70 -28.84 14.92
CA PHE A 5 -10.84 -28.64 13.48
C PHE A 5 -11.73 -29.70 12.80
N GLY A 6 -11.91 -30.89 13.38
CA GLY A 6 -12.68 -31.97 12.77
C GLY A 6 -14.18 -31.68 12.60
N ASN A 7 -14.77 -30.81 13.43
CA ASN A 7 -16.17 -30.40 13.27
C ASN A 7 -16.36 -29.29 12.22
N ALA A 8 -15.43 -28.33 12.13
CA ALA A 8 -15.51 -27.23 11.16
C ALA A 8 -15.17 -27.68 9.71
N TYR A 9 -14.41 -28.76 9.54
CA TYR A 9 -13.96 -29.24 8.23
C TYR A 9 -14.77 -30.43 7.69
N ARG A 10 -15.90 -30.78 8.32
CA ARG A 10 -16.75 -31.91 7.92
C ARG A 10 -17.66 -31.64 6.70
N GLY A 11 -17.45 -30.53 6.01
CA GLY A 11 -18.30 -30.12 4.89
C GLY A 11 -19.67 -29.59 5.32
N ASP A 12 -19.74 -28.96 6.50
CA ASP A 12 -20.92 -28.19 6.89
C ASP A 12 -21.16 -27.10 5.83
N PRO A 13 -22.31 -27.08 5.14
CA PRO A 13 -22.62 -26.08 4.11
C PRO A 13 -22.63 -24.63 4.64
N GLY A 14 -22.64 -24.43 5.97
CA GLY A 14 -22.43 -23.13 6.60
C GLY A 14 -20.97 -22.63 6.62
N VAL A 15 -20.01 -23.49 6.23
CA VAL A 15 -18.57 -23.15 6.22
C VAL A 15 -18.21 -22.62 4.82
N PRO A 16 -17.73 -21.36 4.68
CA PRO A 16 -17.55 -20.69 3.39
C PRO A 16 -16.63 -21.38 2.37
N HIS A 17 -15.86 -22.38 2.82
CA HIS A 17 -14.90 -23.12 2.01
C HIS A 17 -15.41 -24.51 1.57
N ALA A 18 -16.61 -24.91 1.98
CA ALA A 18 -17.22 -26.20 1.65
C ALA A 18 -18.10 -26.14 0.38
N ASP A 19 -18.34 -24.95 -0.18
CA ASP A 19 -19.10 -24.75 -1.41
C ASP A 19 -18.30 -25.26 -2.62
N PRO A 20 -18.77 -26.33 -3.32
CA PRO A 20 -18.09 -26.88 -4.49
C PRO A 20 -17.91 -25.86 -5.62
N GLU A 21 -18.82 -24.89 -5.75
CA GLU A 21 -18.73 -23.86 -6.79
C GLU A 21 -17.59 -22.87 -6.52
N ARG A 22 -17.21 -22.69 -5.25
CA ARG A 22 -16.15 -21.78 -4.81
C ARG A 22 -14.80 -22.47 -4.61
N TYR A 23 -14.79 -23.80 -4.51
CA TYR A 23 -13.59 -24.59 -4.25
C TYR A 23 -12.44 -24.24 -5.21
N VAL A 24 -12.72 -24.21 -6.52
CA VAL A 24 -11.72 -23.89 -7.54
C VAL A 24 -11.19 -22.46 -7.39
N ASN A 25 -12.07 -21.48 -7.14
CA ASN A 25 -11.68 -20.09 -6.95
C ASN A 25 -10.80 -19.90 -5.71
N ILE A 26 -11.12 -20.61 -4.62
CA ILE A 26 -10.32 -20.59 -3.38
C ILE A 26 -8.92 -21.18 -3.64
N TRP A 27 -8.83 -22.28 -4.39
CA TRP A 27 -7.55 -22.89 -4.76
C TRP A 27 -6.72 -22.00 -5.65
N ILE A 28 -7.32 -21.39 -6.67
CA ILE A 28 -6.63 -20.42 -7.55
C ILE A 28 -6.13 -19.24 -6.73
N GLY A 29 -6.97 -18.65 -5.87
CA GLY A 29 -6.58 -17.54 -5.01
C GLY A 29 -5.42 -17.90 -4.07
N SER A 30 -5.50 -19.09 -3.44
CA SER A 30 -4.47 -19.57 -2.51
C SER A 30 -3.14 -19.88 -3.23
N ALA A 31 -3.21 -20.51 -4.41
CA ALA A 31 -2.03 -20.82 -5.21
C ALA A 31 -1.37 -19.56 -5.76
N ALA A 32 -2.16 -18.60 -6.27
CA ALA A 32 -1.66 -17.32 -6.74
C ALA A 32 -1.01 -16.51 -5.61
N PHE A 33 -1.67 -16.41 -4.45
CA PHE A 33 -1.09 -15.75 -3.27
C PHE A 33 0.23 -16.41 -2.85
N SER A 34 0.27 -17.74 -2.78
CA SER A 34 1.48 -18.49 -2.42
C SER A 34 2.63 -18.23 -3.39
N ALA A 35 2.38 -18.30 -4.70
CA ALA A 35 3.39 -18.02 -5.72
C ALA A 35 3.92 -16.58 -5.63
N LEU A 36 3.04 -15.60 -5.42
CA LEU A 36 3.41 -14.20 -5.26
C LEU A 36 4.27 -13.98 -4.00
N THR A 37 3.89 -14.58 -2.87
CA THR A 37 4.68 -14.49 -1.63
C THR A 37 6.01 -15.23 -1.70
N TRP A 38 6.11 -16.29 -2.51
CA TRP A 38 7.38 -16.99 -2.74
C TRP A 38 8.36 -16.14 -3.56
N ILE A 39 7.86 -15.43 -4.57
CA ILE A 39 8.67 -14.55 -5.42
C ILE A 39 9.02 -13.26 -4.67
N ASN A 40 8.09 -12.71 -3.90
CA ASN A 40 8.27 -11.48 -3.13
C ASN A 40 7.74 -11.67 -1.69
N PRO A 41 8.57 -12.20 -0.77
CA PRO A 41 8.17 -12.45 0.61
C PRO A 41 7.89 -11.17 1.40
N TYR A 42 8.29 -10.01 0.86
CA TYR A 42 8.07 -8.70 1.45
C TYR A 42 6.97 -7.90 0.74
N MET A 43 6.00 -8.57 0.09
CA MET A 43 4.86 -7.88 -0.52
C MET A 43 4.13 -6.91 0.43
N TRP A 44 4.12 -7.19 1.74
CA TRP A 44 3.56 -6.30 2.75
C TRP A 44 4.30 -4.95 2.88
N THR A 45 5.53 -4.84 2.37
CA THR A 45 6.26 -3.56 2.28
C THR A 45 5.84 -2.70 1.09
N LEU A 46 5.09 -3.24 0.12
CA LEU A 46 4.60 -2.48 -1.04
C LEU A 46 3.71 -1.30 -0.61
N SER A 47 3.02 -1.39 0.54
CA SER A 47 2.25 -0.27 1.08
C SER A 47 3.13 0.90 1.51
N ASN A 48 4.37 0.65 1.95
CA ASN A 48 5.30 1.67 2.41
C ASN A 48 6.23 2.14 1.28
N GLN A 49 6.29 1.41 0.17
CA GLN A 49 7.06 1.82 -1.02
C GLN A 49 6.46 3.06 -1.72
N TYR A 50 5.17 3.34 -1.51
CA TYR A 50 4.48 4.45 -2.16
C TYR A 50 4.15 5.57 -1.18
N ASN A 51 5.18 6.25 -0.69
CA ASN A 51 5.00 7.53 0.00
C ASN A 51 4.50 8.59 -1.00
N TRP A 52 3.27 9.07 -0.81
CA TRP A 52 2.71 10.14 -1.64
C TRP A 52 3.57 11.40 -1.59
N HIS A 53 4.09 11.77 -0.42
CA HIS A 53 4.95 12.95 -0.28
C HIS A 53 6.18 12.88 -1.18
N ASP A 54 6.85 11.73 -1.23
CA ASP A 54 8.06 11.58 -2.06
C ASP A 54 7.74 11.78 -3.54
N LYS A 55 6.56 11.33 -4.00
CA LYS A 55 6.09 11.61 -5.37
C LYS A 55 5.80 13.09 -5.59
N ALA A 56 5.17 13.76 -4.62
CA ALA A 56 4.91 15.20 -4.70
C ALA A 56 6.24 15.99 -4.78
N MET A 57 7.22 15.62 -3.96
CA MET A 57 8.56 16.21 -3.96
C MET A 57 9.32 15.96 -5.27
N LEU A 58 9.26 14.75 -5.83
CA LEU A 58 9.87 14.43 -7.12
C LEU A 58 9.24 15.23 -8.26
N PHE A 59 7.92 15.37 -8.26
CA PHE A 59 7.20 16.18 -9.22
C PHE A 59 7.63 17.65 -9.15
N GLU A 60 7.68 18.22 -7.95
CA GLU A 60 8.11 19.59 -7.73
C GLU A 60 9.58 19.80 -8.14
N GLN A 61 10.47 18.88 -7.78
CA GLN A 61 11.88 18.90 -8.17
C GLN A 61 12.05 18.85 -9.70
N TYR A 62 11.25 18.04 -10.39
CA TYR A 62 11.28 17.95 -11.85
C TYR A 62 10.92 19.28 -12.52
N HIS A 63 9.87 19.95 -12.02
CA HIS A 63 9.45 21.25 -12.54
C HIS A 63 10.48 22.35 -12.22
N TRP A 64 11.04 22.34 -11.01
CA TRP A 64 12.13 23.24 -10.65
C TRP A 64 13.35 23.08 -11.57
N LYS A 65 13.80 21.83 -11.81
CA LYS A 65 14.91 21.56 -12.74
C LYS A 65 14.63 22.03 -14.16
N LYS A 66 13.37 21.99 -14.62
CA LYS A 66 12.97 22.54 -15.92
C LYS A 66 13.04 24.06 -15.96
N ALA A 67 12.56 24.74 -14.92
CA ALA A 67 12.64 26.20 -14.81
C ALA A 67 14.10 26.66 -14.77
N LEU A 68 14.94 25.97 -13.99
CA LEU A 68 16.37 26.24 -13.90
C LEU A 68 17.09 26.09 -15.26
N LYS A 69 16.72 25.08 -16.07
CA LYS A 69 17.24 24.93 -17.44
C LYS A 69 16.85 26.09 -18.38
N LYS A 70 15.73 26.74 -18.10
CA LYS A 70 15.24 27.91 -18.85
C LYS A 70 15.69 29.24 -18.23
N ASN A 71 16.41 29.18 -17.10
CA ASN A 71 16.78 30.35 -16.31
C ASN A 71 15.56 31.17 -15.84
N GLU A 72 14.46 30.47 -15.55
CA GLU A 72 13.22 31.04 -15.02
C GLU A 72 13.15 30.81 -13.50
N ASP A 73 12.60 31.79 -12.77
CA ASP A 73 12.30 31.63 -11.36
C ASP A 73 11.19 30.58 -11.16
N TYR A 74 11.32 29.76 -10.11
CA TYR A 74 10.35 28.74 -9.77
C TYR A 74 9.81 28.93 -8.37
N GLU A 75 8.49 29.00 -8.26
CA GLU A 75 7.80 29.10 -6.99
C GLU A 75 7.38 27.70 -6.50
N PHE A 76 7.85 27.34 -5.31
CA PHE A 76 7.52 26.06 -4.67
C PHE A 76 6.09 26.08 -4.15
N LYS A 77 5.25 25.22 -4.71
CA LYS A 77 3.82 25.11 -4.42
C LYS A 77 3.55 24.28 -3.17
N TRP A 78 4.45 23.37 -2.80
CA TRP A 78 4.29 22.56 -1.59
C TRP A 78 4.16 23.40 -0.31
N ASN A 79 4.80 24.57 -0.28
CA ASN A 79 4.72 25.46 0.87
C ASN A 79 3.51 26.40 0.86
N GLN A 80 2.72 26.41 -0.22
CA GLN A 80 1.58 27.31 -0.39
C GLN A 80 0.24 26.66 -0.11
N TYR A 81 0.12 25.34 -0.27
CA TYR A 81 -1.19 24.67 -0.14
C TYR A 81 -1.59 24.41 1.32
N MET A 82 -0.64 24.43 2.25
CA MET A 82 -0.88 24.23 3.69
C MET A 82 -0.54 25.50 4.47
N ASP A 83 -1.41 25.83 5.43
CA ASP A 83 -1.06 26.78 6.49
C ASP A 83 0.13 26.26 7.31
N LYS A 84 0.88 27.18 7.89
CA LYS A 84 2.10 26.85 8.65
C LYS A 84 1.83 25.81 9.73
N ASP A 85 0.77 25.98 10.51
CA ASP A 85 0.43 25.06 11.60
C ASP A 85 0.06 23.66 11.09
N ALA A 86 -0.67 23.59 9.96
CA ALA A 86 -1.00 22.33 9.31
C ALA A 86 0.27 21.61 8.82
N ARG A 87 1.19 22.35 8.20
CA ARG A 87 2.47 21.80 7.74
C ARG A 87 3.34 21.31 8.90
N ASP A 88 3.44 22.09 9.98
CA ASP A 88 4.24 21.74 11.15
C ASP A 88 3.67 20.47 11.83
N SER A 89 2.34 20.37 11.93
CA SER A 89 1.68 19.15 12.41
C SER A 89 1.89 17.95 11.49
N TYR A 90 1.91 18.16 10.18
CA TYR A 90 2.12 17.12 9.18
C TYR A 90 3.52 16.51 9.30
N TYR A 91 4.55 17.35 9.48
CA TYR A 91 5.92 16.87 9.71
C TYR A 91 6.13 16.27 11.10
N PHE A 92 5.46 16.79 12.13
CA PHE A 92 5.49 16.19 13.47
C PHE A 92 4.92 14.77 13.47
N ASN A 93 3.79 14.56 12.77
CA ASN A 93 3.12 13.27 12.65
C ASN A 93 3.70 12.38 11.53
N TRP A 94 4.79 12.80 10.90
CA TRP A 94 5.40 12.09 9.77
C TRP A 94 5.67 10.60 10.04
N PRO A 95 6.24 10.19 11.19
CA PRO A 95 6.49 8.78 11.50
C PRO A 95 5.22 7.94 11.65
N VAL A 96 4.07 8.59 11.87
CA VAL A 96 2.76 7.93 11.99
C VAL A 96 2.13 7.69 10.62
N TYR A 97 2.31 8.63 9.68
CA TYR A 97 1.80 8.52 8.31
C TYR A 97 2.65 7.61 7.43
N PHE A 98 3.96 7.54 7.71
CA PHE A 98 4.94 6.80 6.92
C PHE A 98 5.83 5.93 7.84
N PRO A 99 5.30 4.78 8.33
CA PRO A 99 6.02 3.86 9.21
C PRO A 99 7.07 2.99 8.51
#